data_AF-A0A528G8C3-F1
#
_entry.id   AF-A0A528G8C3-F1
#
_cell.length_a   1.000
_cell.length_b   1.000
_cell.length_c   1.000
_cell.angle_alpha   90.00
_cell.angle_beta   90.00
_cell.angle_gamma   90.00
#
_symmetry.space_group_name_H-M   'P 1'
#
loop_
_entity.id
_entity.type
_entity.pdbx_description
1 polymer ?
#
loop_
_entity_poly.entity_id
_entity_poly.type
_entity_poly.pdbx_seq_one_letter_code
_entity_poly.pdbx_strand_id
1 'polypeptide(L)'
;AWIAAVSRIGRLILFDRRGVGLSDRVGARPTVDATAQDIVAVMNAAGSRRALLIGSSEGGPGCIRFAVDHPDRLVGLVLWGSLAKGSRTPDYAFALTSEQYDLWKRRLIANWGG
;
A
#
# COMPACT_ATOMS: atom_id res chain seq x y z
N ALA A 1 10.45 13.71 -10.46
CA ALA A 1 10.39 13.15 -11.83
C ALA A 1 9.17 12.25 -12.05
N TRP A 2 8.97 11.18 -11.26
CA TRP A 2 7.90 10.20 -11.49
C TRP A 2 6.46 10.78 -11.40
N ILE A 3 6.13 11.51 -10.33
CA ILE A 3 4.78 12.12 -10.17
C ILE A 3 4.41 12.99 -11.39
N ALA A 4 5.34 13.83 -11.84
CA ALA A 4 5.17 14.71 -13.00
C ALA A 4 5.09 13.94 -14.33
N ALA A 5 5.63 12.73 -14.41
CA ALA A 5 5.47 11.88 -15.59
C ALA A 5 4.07 11.25 -15.60
N VAL A 6 3.62 10.69 -14.47
CA VAL A 6 2.32 10.02 -14.36
C VAL A 6 1.15 11.00 -14.48
N SER A 7 1.29 12.21 -13.93
CA SER A 7 0.25 13.25 -14.02
C SER A 7 -0.05 13.70 -15.46
N ARG A 8 0.85 13.43 -16.42
CA ARG A 8 0.62 13.70 -17.85
C ARG A 8 -0.23 12.65 -18.55
N ILE A 9 -0.42 11.48 -17.94
CA ILE A 9 -1.22 10.37 -18.50
C ILE A 9 -2.71 10.55 -18.14
N GLY A 10 -3.00 11.22 -17.03
CA GLY A 10 -4.37 11.49 -16.61
C GLY A 10 -4.46 12.08 -15.21
N ARG A 11 -5.68 12.08 -14.65
CA ARG A 11 -5.93 12.54 -13.29
C ARG A 11 -5.19 11.65 -12.28
N LEU A 12 -4.24 12.24 -11.56
CA LEU A 12 -3.51 11.59 -10.49
C LEU A 12 -4.14 11.92 -9.13
N ILE A 13 -4.48 10.88 -8.36
CA ILE A 13 -4.98 11.00 -6.98
C ILE A 13 -3.89 10.45 -6.06
N LEU A 14 -3.34 11.32 -5.22
CA LEU A 14 -2.36 10.97 -4.19
C LEU A 14 -3.00 11.19 -2.83
N PHE A 15 -2.78 10.26 -1.91
CA PHE A 15 -3.22 10.40 -0.53
C PHE A 15 -2.20 9.72 0.40
N ASP A 16 -2.08 10.25 1.60
CA ASP A 16 -1.32 9.60 2.67
C ASP A 16 -2.17 8.49 3.28
N ARG A 17 -1.55 7.35 3.57
CA ARG A 17 -2.26 6.25 4.26
C ARG A 17 -2.56 6.68 5.69
N ARG A 18 -3.66 6.18 6.27
CA ARG A 18 -3.96 6.39 7.69
C ARG A 18 -2.75 6.08 8.57
N GLY A 19 -2.44 6.97 9.52
CA GLY A 19 -1.26 6.88 10.39
C GLY A 19 0.06 7.34 9.77
N VAL A 20 0.06 7.86 8.54
CA VAL A 20 1.27 8.34 7.83
C VAL A 20 1.04 9.77 7.32
N GLY A 21 2.11 10.55 7.26
CA GLY A 21 2.10 11.88 6.62
C GLY A 21 1.11 12.84 7.26
N LEU A 22 0.24 13.42 6.43
CA LEU A 22 -0.80 14.37 6.81
C LEU A 22 -2.13 13.73 7.20
N SER A 23 -2.26 12.40 7.08
CA SER A 23 -3.45 11.69 7.57
C SER A 23 -3.44 11.55 9.08
N ASP A 24 -4.63 11.37 9.66
CA ASP A 24 -4.80 11.20 11.09
C ASP A 24 -3.92 10.09 11.65
N ARG A 25 -3.36 10.35 12.83
CA ARG A 25 -2.63 9.34 13.60
C ARG A 25 -3.63 8.34 14.13
N VAL A 26 -3.35 7.05 13.92
CA VAL A 26 -4.17 5.96 14.44
C VAL A 26 -3.46 5.27 15.60
N GLY A 27 -4.21 4.91 16.65
CA GLY A 27 -3.66 4.23 17.84
C GLY A 27 -3.30 2.76 17.63
N ALA A 28 -3.61 2.20 16.46
CA ALA A 28 -3.35 0.82 16.10
C ALA A 28 -2.72 0.72 14.71
N ARG A 29 -2.02 -0.40 14.44
CA ARG A 29 -1.44 -0.66 13.12
C ARG A 29 -2.58 -0.82 12.10
N PRO A 30 -2.58 -0.06 10.99
CA PRO A 30 -3.57 -0.24 9.93
C PRO A 30 -3.55 -1.67 9.38
N THR A 31 -4.74 -2.25 9.19
CA THR A 31 -4.87 -3.53 8.51
C THR A 31 -4.87 -3.34 6.99
N VAL A 32 -4.64 -4.43 6.25
CA VAL A 32 -4.77 -4.45 4.79
C VAL A 32 -6.18 -4.03 4.37
N ASP A 33 -7.20 -4.54 5.07
CA ASP A 33 -8.62 -4.26 4.82
C ASP A 33 -8.95 -2.78 5.05
N ALA A 34 -8.42 -2.21 6.14
CA ALA A 34 -8.58 -0.79 6.43
C ALA A 34 -7.94 0.08 5.34
N THR A 35 -6.78 -0.33 4.83
CA THR A 35 -6.11 0.38 3.71
C THR A 35 -6.92 0.29 2.42
N ALA A 36 -7.54 -0.86 2.13
CA ALA A 36 -8.43 -1.00 0.97
C ALA A 36 -9.68 -0.10 1.11
N GLN A 37 -10.25 0.00 2.30
CA GLN A 37 -11.36 0.89 2.61
C GLN A 37 -10.97 2.38 2.47
N ASP A 38 -9.75 2.76 2.83
CA ASP A 38 -9.24 4.12 2.59
C ASP A 38 -9.24 4.46 1.11
N ILE A 39 -8.82 3.53 0.25
CA ILE A 39 -8.81 3.73 -1.20
C ILE A 39 -10.24 4.00 -1.69
N VAL A 40 -11.22 3.22 -1.22
CA VAL A 40 -12.64 3.44 -1.53
C VAL A 40 -13.11 4.83 -1.07
N ALA A 41 -12.80 5.21 0.16
CA ALA A 41 -13.20 6.49 0.74
C ALA A 41 -12.61 7.68 -0.04
N VAL A 42 -11.32 7.61 -0.36
CA VAL A 42 -10.61 8.62 -1.15
C VAL A 42 -11.16 8.70 -2.57
N MET A 43 -11.41 7.56 -3.21
CA MET A 43 -12.03 7.52 -4.54
C MET A 43 -13.42 8.17 -4.53
N ASN A 44 -14.24 7.90 -3.52
CA ASN A 44 -15.56 8.50 -3.38
C ASN A 44 -15.46 10.01 -3.17
N ALA A 45 -14.61 10.47 -2.25
CA ALA A 45 -14.40 11.89 -1.99
C ALA A 45 -13.86 12.64 -3.22
N ALA A 46 -13.00 11.98 -4.00
CA ALA A 46 -12.48 12.52 -5.24
C ALA A 46 -13.46 12.44 -6.43
N GLY A 47 -14.61 11.77 -6.30
CA GLY A 47 -15.54 11.52 -7.40
C GLY A 47 -14.98 10.57 -8.48
N SER A 48 -14.09 9.65 -8.10
CA SER A 48 -13.49 8.67 -9.00
C SER A 48 -14.27 7.35 -8.97
N ARG A 49 -14.95 7.02 -10.07
CA ARG A 49 -15.74 5.79 -10.19
C ARG A 49 -14.85 4.55 -10.35
N ARG A 50 -13.86 4.63 -11.25
CA ARG A 50 -12.88 3.57 -11.51
C ARG A 50 -11.47 4.15 -11.54
N ALA A 51 -10.46 3.41 -11.08
CA ALA A 51 -9.07 3.85 -11.08
C ALA A 51 -8.08 2.73 -11.44
N LEU A 52 -6.95 3.12 -12.01
CA LEU A 52 -5.74 2.30 -12.01
C LEU A 52 -5.02 2.54 -10.68
N LEU A 53 -4.71 1.47 -9.96
CA LEU A 53 -4.02 1.57 -8.67
C LEU A 53 -2.53 1.29 -8.83
N ILE A 54 -1.71 2.07 -8.13
CA ILE A 54 -0.26 1.89 -8.06
C ILE A 54 0.13 1.67 -6.60
N GLY A 55 0.43 0.42 -6.24
CA GLY A 55 0.85 0.03 -4.91
C GLY A 55 2.37 -0.15 -4.84
N SER A 56 3.05 0.72 -4.10
CA SER A 56 4.50 0.61 -3.86
C SER A 56 4.78 0.09 -2.45
N SER A 57 5.65 -0.91 -2.32
CA SER A 57 6.03 -1.49 -1.02
C SER A 57 4.79 -1.86 -0.17
N GLU A 58 4.70 -1.35 1.06
CA GLU A 58 3.57 -1.49 2.00
C GLU A 58 2.23 -0.93 1.47
N GLY A 59 2.22 -0.16 0.38
CA GLY A 59 1.00 0.27 -0.28
C GLY A 59 0.33 -0.81 -1.14
N GLY A 60 1.06 -1.86 -1.52
CA GLY A 60 0.52 -2.88 -2.42
C GLY A 60 -0.49 -3.85 -1.81
N PRO A 61 -0.33 -4.38 -0.58
CA PRO A 61 -1.33 -5.27 0.01
C PRO A 61 -2.74 -4.67 0.04
N GLY A 62 -2.87 -3.39 0.39
CA GLY A 62 -4.16 -2.68 0.35
C GLY A 62 -4.73 -2.56 -1.07
N CYS A 63 -3.89 -2.31 -2.08
CA CYS A 63 -4.32 -2.27 -3.47
C CYS A 63 -4.74 -3.65 -4.01
N ILE A 64 -4.04 -4.72 -3.61
CA ILE A 64 -4.41 -6.11 -3.93
C ILE A 64 -5.78 -6.42 -3.31
N ARG A 65 -5.97 -6.08 -2.03
CA ARG A 65 -7.26 -6.31 -1.37
C ARG A 65 -8.39 -5.51 -2.00
N PHE A 66 -8.16 -4.24 -2.35
CA PHE A 66 -9.12 -3.45 -3.13
C PHE A 66 -9.47 -4.13 -4.46
N ALA A 67 -8.49 -4.66 -5.17
CA ALA A 67 -8.71 -5.32 -6.46
C ALA A 67 -9.60 -6.56 -6.34
N VAL A 68 -9.50 -7.29 -5.23
CA VAL A 68 -10.35 -8.44 -4.91
C VAL A 68 -11.76 -8.00 -4.52
N ASP A 69 -11.89 -6.99 -3.65
CA ASP A 69 -13.18 -6.58 -3.09
C ASP A 69 -14.01 -5.71 -4.05
N HIS A 70 -13.36 -4.97 -4.95
CA HIS A 70 -13.99 -3.98 -5.84
C HIS A 70 -13.51 -4.08 -7.30
N PRO A 71 -13.59 -5.26 -7.95
CA PRO A 71 -13.09 -5.45 -9.30
C PRO A 71 -13.80 -4.57 -10.35
N ASP A 72 -15.06 -4.20 -10.12
CA ASP A 72 -15.84 -3.30 -10.96
C ASP A 72 -15.29 -1.85 -10.95
N ARG A 73 -14.61 -1.48 -9.85
CA ARG A 73 -13.98 -0.17 -9.66
C ARG A 73 -12.51 -0.14 -10.07
N LEU A 74 -11.95 -1.28 -10.48
CA LEU A 74 -10.55 -1.38 -10.89
C LEU A 74 -10.42 -1.27 -12.42
N VAL A 75 -9.50 -0.43 -12.90
CA VAL A 75 -9.06 -0.41 -14.31
C VAL A 75 -7.82 -1.28 -14.50
N GLY A 76 -6.91 -1.26 -13.52
CA GLY A 76 -5.70 -2.08 -13.52
C GLY A 76 -4.93 -1.91 -12.21
N LEU A 77 -3.97 -2.79 -11.98
CA LEU A 77 -3.14 -2.80 -10.78
C LEU A 77 -1.65 -2.87 -11.16
N VAL A 78 -0.86 -1.93 -10.64
CA VAL A 78 0.59 -1.90 -10.77
C VAL A 78 1.19 -2.06 -9.38
N LEU A 79 2.10 -3.02 -9.21
CA LEU A 79 2.81 -3.27 -7.96
C LEU A 79 4.31 -3.02 -8.17
N TRP A 80 4.93 -2.23 -7.29
CA TRP A 80 6.35 -1.92 -7.35
C TRP A 80 7.03 -2.20 -6.02
N GLY A 81 7.93 -3.19 -5.99
CA GLY A 81 8.65 -3.59 -4.78
C GLY A 81 7.73 -3.94 -3.61
N SER A 82 6.52 -4.44 -3.91
CA SER A 82 5.53 -4.82 -2.90
C SER A 82 5.73 -6.27 -2.44
N LEU A 83 4.86 -6.72 -1.55
CA LEU A 83 4.94 -7.98 -0.85
C LEU A 83 3.60 -8.72 -0.93
N ALA A 84 3.64 -10.01 -1.27
CA ALA A 84 2.47 -10.87 -1.11
C ALA A 84 2.35 -11.38 0.33
N LYS A 85 3.49 -11.59 1.01
CA LYS A 85 3.56 -11.93 2.44
C LYS A 85 4.76 -11.24 3.08
N GLY A 86 4.61 -10.79 4.34
CA GLY A 86 5.68 -10.13 5.10
C GLY A 86 6.75 -11.07 5.63
N SER A 87 6.44 -12.36 5.75
CA SER A 87 7.39 -13.39 6.18
C SER A 87 7.17 -14.71 5.44
N ARG A 88 8.15 -15.60 5.55
CA ARG A 88 8.17 -16.91 4.92
C ARG A 88 6.98 -17.75 5.37
N THR A 89 6.33 -18.41 4.41
CA THR A 89 5.30 -19.44 4.64
C THR A 89 5.58 -20.64 3.72
N PRO A 90 4.94 -21.81 3.92
CA PRO A 90 5.22 -23.01 3.11
C PRO A 90 5.10 -22.79 1.60
N ASP A 91 4.13 -21.98 1.17
CA ASP A 91 3.84 -21.60 -0.23
C ASP A 91 4.54 -20.29 -0.66
N TYR A 92 5.35 -19.67 0.21
CA TYR A 92 6.06 -18.41 -0.06
C TYR A 92 7.45 -18.43 0.58
N ALA A 93 8.32 -19.28 0.03
CA ALA A 93 9.62 -19.62 0.63
C ALA A 93 10.69 -18.51 0.55
N PHE A 94 10.46 -17.49 -0.28
CA PHE A 94 11.45 -16.46 -0.64
C PHE A 94 11.40 -15.20 0.23
N ALA A 95 10.42 -15.08 1.13
CA ALA A 95 10.43 -14.03 2.15
C ALA A 95 11.40 -14.35 3.29
N LEU A 96 11.74 -13.32 4.06
CA LEU A 96 12.46 -13.46 5.32
C LEU A 96 11.68 -14.38 6.27
N THR A 97 12.38 -15.24 7.00
CA THR A 97 11.80 -15.91 8.17
C THR A 97 11.37 -14.87 9.21
N SER A 98 10.46 -15.23 10.13
CA SER A 98 10.00 -14.31 11.18
C SER A 98 11.16 -13.74 12.00
N GLU A 99 12.16 -14.57 12.35
CA GLU A 99 13.35 -14.14 13.08
C GLU A 99 14.22 -13.15 12.28
N GLN A 100 14.42 -13.42 10.98
CA GLN A 100 15.15 -12.52 10.09
C GLN A 100 14.41 -11.20 9.90
N TYR A 101 13.07 -11.24 9.76
CA TYR A 101 12.23 -10.05 9.65
C TYR A 101 12.29 -9.21 10.92
N ASP A 102 12.27 -9.84 12.09
CA ASP A 102 12.39 -9.13 13.36
C ASP A 102 13.78 -8.53 13.58
N LEU A 103 14.84 -9.21 13.15
CA LEU A 103 16.18 -8.63 13.16
C LEU A 103 16.29 -7.44 12.21
N TRP A 104 15.77 -7.56 10.99
CA TRP A 104 15.72 -6.48 10.01
C TRP A 104 14.96 -5.27 10.59
N LYS A 105 13.78 -5.50 11.17
CA LYS A 105 12.95 -4.47 11.80
C LYS A 105 13.66 -3.78 12.97
N ARG A 106 14.34 -4.52 13.85
CA ARG A 106 15.14 -3.93 14.94
C ARG A 106 16.24 -3.02 14.41
N ARG A 107 16.96 -3.45 13.36
CA ARG A 107 17.99 -2.62 12.71
C ARG A 107 17.39 -1.38 12.05
N LEU A 108 16.25 -1.54 11.38
CA LEU A 108 15.54 -0.43 10.76
C LEU A 108 15.17 0.64 11.79
N ILE A 109 14.61 0.23 12.94
CA ILE A 109 14.22 1.15 14.02
C ILE A 109 15.44 1.82 14.65
N ALA A 110 16.49 1.05 14.95
CA ALA A 110 17.69 1.58 15.60
C ALA A 110 18.44 2.62 14.77
N ASN A 111 18.29 2.61 13.45
CA ASN A 111 18.95 3.55 12.53
C ASN A 111 17.95 4.50 11.86
N TRP A 112 16.71 4.58 12.36
CA TRP A 112 15.68 5.41 11.74
C TRP A 112 15.94 6.88 12.02
N GLY A 113 16.18 7.67 10.98
CA GLY A 113 16.42 9.12 11.08
C GLY A 113 17.88 9.54 10.98
N GLY A 114 18.82 8.59 10.82
CA GLY A 114 20.26 8.85 10.78
C GLY A 114 20.94 8.49 12.09
#